data_AF-A0A7K3ZMF7-F1
#
_entry.id   AF-A0A7K3ZMF7-F1
#
_cell.length_a   1.000
_cell.length_b   1.000
_cell.length_c   1.000
_cell.angle_alpha   90.00
_cell.angle_beta   90.00
_cell.angle_gamma   90.00
#
_symmetry.space_group_name_H-M   'P 1'
#
loop_
_entity.id
_entity.type
_entity.pdbx_description
1 polymer ?
#
loop_
_entity_poly.entity_id
_entity_poly.type
_entity_poly.pdbx_seq_one_letter_code
_entity_poly.pdbx_strand_id
1 'polypeptide(L)'
;KIAEAYALAEGLPISVKVTDKAEGLKAELSAEYLEKLRGWQQSLLDRLIITRSNRELVDSALERTRLGRDVIDVEQLGFFEFALTCKLGTEARGLVSRLGRYMRYAVFVVFSAKKSSDFLCE
;
A
#
# COMPACT_ATOMS: atom_id res chain seq x y z
N LYS A 1 7.22 -12.96 -6.29
CA LYS A 1 6.15 -13.69 -5.57
C LYS A 1 5.72 -12.98 -4.28
N ILE A 2 6.47 -13.04 -3.16
CA ILE A 2 6.08 -12.38 -1.89
C ILE A 2 5.90 -10.87 -2.04
N ALA A 3 6.88 -10.17 -2.63
CA ALA A 3 6.82 -8.72 -2.78
C ALA A 3 5.56 -8.25 -3.52
N GLU A 4 5.19 -8.94 -4.59
CA GLU A 4 3.97 -8.63 -5.34
C GLU A 4 2.67 -9.04 -4.65
N ALA A 5 2.69 -10.06 -3.78
CA ALA A 5 1.53 -10.49 -3.02
C ALA A 5 1.18 -9.48 -1.91
N TYR A 6 2.21 -8.88 -1.30
CA TYR A 6 2.08 -7.91 -0.21
C TYR A 6 2.34 -6.46 -0.62
N ALA A 7 2.41 -6.20 -1.94
CA ALA A 7 2.67 -4.87 -2.49
C ALA A 7 3.93 -4.17 -1.93
N LEU A 8 4.95 -4.96 -1.60
CA LEU A 8 6.27 -4.45 -1.22
C LEU A 8 6.96 -3.95 -2.50
N ALA A 9 7.23 -2.65 -2.53
CA ALA A 9 7.82 -1.99 -3.68
C ALA A 9 8.93 -1.04 -3.25
N GLU A 10 9.77 -0.67 -4.21
CA GLU A 10 10.85 0.29 -3.99
C GLU A 10 10.30 1.64 -3.52
N GLY A 11 10.95 2.22 -2.51
CA GLY A 11 10.54 3.47 -1.88
C GLY A 11 9.47 3.33 -0.80
N LEU A 12 8.93 2.14 -0.55
CA LEU A 12 8.00 1.91 0.56
C LEU A 12 8.76 1.79 1.89
N PRO A 13 8.39 2.55 2.94
CA PRO A 13 8.95 2.33 4.26
C PRO A 13 8.51 0.97 4.80
N ILE A 14 9.50 0.18 5.23
CA ILE A 14 9.29 -1.10 5.92
C ILE A 14 9.96 -1.02 7.29
N SER A 15 9.29 -1.58 8.29
CA SER A 15 9.86 -1.72 9.63
C SER A 15 10.47 -3.11 9.76
N VAL A 16 11.72 -3.17 10.19
CA VAL A 16 12.50 -4.41 10.30
C VAL A 16 13.11 -4.53 11.69
N LYS A 17 13.28 -5.77 12.15
CA LYS A 17 14.04 -6.13 13.34
C LYS A 17 15.36 -6.75 12.90
N VAL A 18 16.47 -6.17 13.33
CA VAL A 18 17.80 -6.71 13.07
C VAL A 18 18.02 -7.94 13.95
N THR A 19 18.35 -9.08 13.35
CA THR A 19 18.50 -10.36 14.03
C THR A 19 19.97 -10.76 14.21
N ASP A 20 20.84 -10.35 13.29
CA ASP A 20 22.27 -10.65 13.31
C ASP A 20 23.06 -9.50 12.66
N LYS A 21 24.27 -9.27 13.16
CA LYS A 21 25.20 -8.24 12.69
C LYS A 21 26.60 -8.80 12.39
N ALA A 22 26.85 -10.08 12.65
CA ALA A 22 28.18 -10.67 12.58
C ALA A 22 28.64 -10.97 11.15
N GLU A 23 27.73 -11.43 10.27
CA GLU A 23 28.01 -11.73 8.86
C GLU A 23 27.01 -11.01 7.94
N GLY A 24 27.19 -9.69 7.83
CA GLY A 24 26.23 -8.82 7.18
C GLY A 24 25.00 -8.54 8.04
N LEU A 25 24.22 -7.54 7.66
CA LEU A 25 23.01 -7.17 8.38
C LEU A 25 21.89 -8.14 7.99
N LYS A 26 21.53 -9.05 8.88
CA LYS A 26 20.32 -9.88 8.73
C LYS A 26 19.18 -9.21 9.48
N ALA A 27 18.03 -9.16 8.84
CA ALA A 27 16.84 -8.58 9.41
C ALA A 27 15.59 -9.34 8.98
N GLU A 28 14.59 -9.33 9.84
CA GLU A 28 13.25 -9.82 9.59
C GLU A 28 12.27 -8.63 9.58
N LEU A 29 11.12 -8.77 8.92
CA LEU A 29 10.05 -7.77 9.07
C LEU A 29 9.66 -7.70 10.55
N SER A 30 9.46 -6.49 11.06
CA SER A 30 9.03 -6.31 12.44
C SER A 30 7.63 -6.89 12.66
N ALA A 31 7.35 -7.35 13.88
CA ALA A 31 6.04 -7.87 14.24
C ALA A 31 4.93 -6.86 13.95
N GLU A 32 5.17 -5.57 14.21
CA GLU A 32 4.24 -4.48 13.90
C GLU A 32 3.91 -4.41 12.40
N TYR A 33 4.93 -4.50 11.52
CA TYR A 33 4.71 -4.46 10.08
C TYR A 33 3.97 -5.71 9.59
N LEU A 34 4.27 -6.88 10.14
CA LEU A 34 3.55 -8.11 9.86
C LEU A 34 2.07 -8.03 10.27
N GLU A 35 1.77 -7.47 11.43
CA GLU A 35 0.38 -7.28 11.88
C GLU A 35 -0.37 -6.28 11.01
N LYS A 36 0.30 -5.23 10.50
CA LYS A 36 -0.29 -4.33 9.49
C LYS A 36 -0.68 -5.10 8.23
N LEU A 37 0.23 -5.88 7.67
CA LEU A 37 -0.04 -6.69 6.47
C LEU A 37 -1.16 -7.72 6.73
N ARG A 38 -1.18 -8.33 7.91
CA ARG A 38 -2.24 -9.25 8.33
C ARG A 38 -3.59 -8.54 8.41
N GLY A 39 -3.66 -7.35 9.00
CA GLY A 39 -4.86 -6.53 9.07
C GLY A 39 -5.35 -6.13 7.67
N TRP A 40 -4.43 -5.77 6.77
CA TRP A 40 -4.77 -5.48 5.38
C TRP A 40 -5.38 -6.70 4.68
N GLN A 41 -4.77 -7.87 4.83
CA GLN A 41 -5.29 -9.12 4.29
C GLN A 41 -6.67 -9.48 4.86
N GLN A 42 -6.84 -9.43 6.19
CA GLN A 42 -8.09 -9.77 6.88
C GLN A 42 -9.23 -8.79 6.60
N SER A 43 -8.93 -7.55 6.23
CA SER A 43 -9.96 -6.57 5.85
C SER A 43 -10.71 -6.96 4.58
N LEU A 44 -10.16 -7.84 3.74
CA LEU A 44 -10.70 -8.21 2.42
C LEU A 44 -10.85 -7.01 1.45
N LEU A 45 -10.21 -5.88 1.76
CA LEU A 45 -10.25 -4.66 0.96
C LEU A 45 -8.92 -4.45 0.24
N ASP A 46 -9.03 -4.08 -1.04
CA ASP A 46 -7.89 -3.66 -1.83
C ASP A 46 -7.33 -2.32 -1.33
N ARG A 47 -6.02 -2.14 -1.50
CA ARG A 47 -5.35 -0.88 -1.21
C ARG A 47 -4.58 -0.39 -2.42
N LEU A 48 -4.65 0.91 -2.66
CA LEU A 48 -3.75 1.58 -3.59
C LEU A 48 -2.68 2.31 -2.81
N ILE A 49 -1.45 1.79 -2.88
CA ILE A 49 -0.28 2.45 -2.33
C ILE A 49 0.18 3.51 -3.33
N ILE A 50 0.44 4.70 -2.82
CA ILE A 50 0.96 5.84 -3.56
C ILE A 50 2.30 6.20 -2.93
N THR A 51 3.38 6.24 -3.72
CA THR A 51 4.68 6.76 -3.28
C THR A 51 5.04 8.03 -4.04
N ARG A 52 6.00 8.80 -3.51
CA ARG A 52 6.47 10.08 -4.10
C ARG A 52 5.37 11.13 -4.21
N SER A 53 4.47 11.20 -3.22
CA SER A 53 3.41 12.21 -3.16
C SER A 53 3.37 12.86 -1.78
N ASN A 54 2.92 14.10 -1.68
CA ASN A 54 2.56 14.70 -0.38
C ASN A 54 1.06 14.54 -0.11
N ARG A 55 0.66 14.89 1.12
CA ARG A 55 -0.73 14.76 1.61
C ARG A 55 -1.69 15.59 0.79
N GLU A 56 -1.34 16.85 0.52
CA GLU A 56 -2.15 17.83 -0.21
C GLU A 56 -2.44 17.37 -1.64
N LEU A 57 -1.45 16.76 -2.31
CA LEU A 57 -1.62 16.23 -3.65
C LEU A 57 -2.54 15.00 -3.66
N VAL A 58 -2.44 14.11 -2.66
CA VAL A 58 -3.36 12.96 -2.54
C VAL A 58 -4.80 13.45 -2.33
N ASP A 59 -5.01 14.39 -1.40
CA ASP A 59 -6.35 14.93 -1.12
C ASP A 59 -6.96 15.64 -2.33
N SER A 60 -6.22 16.58 -2.91
CA SER A 60 -6.69 17.31 -4.08
C SER A 60 -6.94 16.38 -5.27
N ALA A 61 -6.17 15.31 -5.44
CA ALA A 61 -6.42 14.31 -6.46
C ALA A 61 -7.71 13.52 -6.18
N LEU A 62 -7.98 13.11 -4.94
CA LEU A 62 -9.22 12.44 -4.54
C LEU A 62 -10.45 13.33 -4.76
N GLU A 63 -10.37 14.61 -4.40
CA GLU A 63 -11.43 15.59 -4.61
C GLU A 63 -11.72 15.82 -6.09
N ARG A 64 -10.68 16.11 -6.89
CA ARG A 64 -10.81 16.38 -8.33
C ARG A 64 -11.29 15.18 -9.12
N THR A 65 -10.96 13.98 -8.68
CA THR A 65 -11.45 12.73 -9.28
C THR A 65 -12.82 12.32 -8.75
N ARG A 66 -13.34 12.94 -7.68
CA ARG A 66 -14.57 12.52 -6.97
C ARG A 66 -14.50 11.06 -6.51
N LEU A 67 -13.32 10.65 -6.02
CA LEU A 67 -13.05 9.29 -5.54
C LEU A 67 -13.32 9.09 -4.05
N GLY A 68 -13.71 10.12 -3.31
CA GLY A 68 -13.96 10.03 -1.86
C GLY A 68 -15.05 9.02 -1.45
N ARG A 69 -15.91 8.58 -2.37
CA ARG A 69 -16.91 7.51 -2.10
C ARG A 69 -16.36 6.09 -2.31
N ASP A 70 -15.27 5.98 -3.06
CA ASP A 70 -14.62 4.74 -3.48
C ASP A 70 -13.42 4.41 -2.56
N VAL A 71 -12.98 5.38 -1.73
CA VAL A 71 -11.89 5.27 -0.75
C VAL A 71 -12.48 5.53 0.64
N ILE A 72 -12.26 4.60 1.57
CA ILE A 72 -12.81 4.68 2.94
C ILE A 72 -11.79 5.17 3.97
N ASP A 73 -10.50 5.10 3.65
CA ASP A 73 -9.42 5.52 4.53
C ASP A 73 -8.17 5.91 3.72
N VAL A 74 -7.39 6.84 4.28
CA VAL A 74 -6.11 7.29 3.75
C VAL A 74 -5.06 7.19 4.85
N GLU A 75 -4.35 6.08 4.87
CA GLU A 75 -3.29 5.82 5.84
C GLU A 75 -1.97 6.43 5.35
N GLN A 76 -1.29 7.21 6.19
CA GLN A 76 0.07 7.67 5.92
C GLN A 76 1.08 6.60 6.36
N LEU A 77 1.87 6.09 5.42
CA LEU A 77 2.89 5.05 5.68
C LEU A 77 4.27 5.64 5.93
N GLY A 78 4.55 6.77 5.29
CA GLY A 78 5.80 7.52 5.37
C GLY A 78 5.56 8.98 5.05
N PHE A 79 6.63 9.76 4.90
CA PHE A 79 6.48 11.19 4.62
C PHE A 79 5.87 11.42 3.23
N PHE A 80 6.20 10.56 2.25
CA PHE A 80 5.72 10.66 0.87
C PHE A 80 4.96 9.42 0.38
N GLU A 81 4.54 8.55 1.31
CA GLU A 81 3.93 7.26 1.05
C GLU A 81 2.58 7.16 1.77
N PHE A 82 1.55 6.79 1.01
CA PHE A 82 0.17 6.69 1.49
C PHE A 82 -0.47 5.39 1.00
N ALA A 83 -1.37 4.80 1.80
CA ALA A 83 -2.24 3.71 1.38
C ALA A 83 -3.70 4.18 1.38
N LEU A 84 -4.33 4.13 0.22
CA LEU A 84 -5.77 4.35 0.08
C LEU A 84 -6.48 3.01 0.26
N THR A 85 -7.31 2.88 1.29
CA THR A 85 -8.16 1.70 1.47
C THR A 85 -9.41 1.85 0.61
N CYS A 86 -9.60 0.93 -0.33
CA CYS A 86 -10.74 0.93 -1.23
C CYS A 86 -11.99 0.48 -0.49
N LYS A 87 -13.15 1.02 -0.87
CA LYS A 87 -14.44 0.50 -0.43
C LYS A 87 -14.66 -0.92 -0.96
N LEU A 88 -15.47 -1.72 -0.26
CA LEU A 88 -15.93 -3.01 -0.76
C LEU A 88 -16.50 -2.88 -2.20
N GLY A 89 -16.05 -3.76 -3.09
CA GLY A 89 -16.42 -3.76 -4.51
C GLY A 89 -15.64 -2.77 -5.39
N THR A 90 -14.71 -1.99 -4.81
CA THR A 90 -13.78 -1.15 -5.57
C THR A 90 -12.42 -1.83 -5.67
N GLU A 91 -11.95 -2.04 -6.89
CA GLU A 91 -10.59 -2.54 -7.14
C GLU A 91 -9.58 -1.39 -7.20
N ALA A 92 -8.47 -1.53 -6.48
CA ALA A 92 -7.41 -0.50 -6.44
C ALA A 92 -6.84 -0.17 -7.84
N ARG A 93 -6.80 -1.16 -8.75
CA ARG A 93 -6.36 -0.97 -10.14
C ARG A 93 -7.22 0.07 -10.88
N GLY A 94 -8.51 0.15 -10.58
CA GLY A 94 -9.43 1.12 -11.18
C GLY A 94 -9.12 2.57 -10.79
N LEU A 95 -8.52 2.79 -9.62
CA LEU A 95 -8.16 4.11 -9.12
C LEU A 95 -6.93 4.70 -9.83
N VAL A 96 -5.99 3.85 -10.28
CA VAL A 96 -4.71 4.24 -10.89
C VAL A 96 -4.92 5.20 -12.08
N SER A 97 -5.82 4.85 -13.00
CA SER A 97 -6.05 5.65 -14.22
C SER A 97 -6.68 7.01 -13.96
N ARG A 98 -7.44 7.14 -12.86
CA ARG A 98 -8.11 8.38 -12.45
C ARG A 98 -7.16 9.30 -11.71
N LEU A 99 -6.42 8.77 -10.74
CA LEU A 99 -5.45 9.53 -9.93
C LEU A 99 -4.20 9.90 -10.72
N GLY A 100 -3.69 9.00 -11.57
CA GLY A 100 -2.48 9.23 -12.35
C GLY A 100 -2.53 10.44 -13.29
N ARG A 101 -3.74 10.89 -13.69
CA ARG A 101 -3.92 12.13 -14.46
C ARG A 101 -3.48 13.39 -13.69
N TYR A 102 -3.59 13.35 -12.36
CA TYR A 102 -3.28 14.46 -11.47
C TYR A 102 -1.95 14.28 -10.72
N MET A 103 -1.45 13.05 -10.62
CA MET A 103 -0.27 12.68 -9.84
C MET A 103 0.82 12.07 -10.73
N ARG A 104 1.33 12.86 -11.67
CA ARG A 104 2.20 12.38 -12.76
C ARG A 104 3.52 11.75 -12.31
N TYR A 105 4.03 12.14 -11.15
CA TYR A 105 5.30 11.66 -10.60
C TYR A 105 5.14 10.61 -9.50
N ALA A 106 3.90 10.35 -9.09
CA ALA A 106 3.61 9.33 -8.10
C ALA A 106 3.77 7.93 -8.71
N VAL A 107 4.22 6.99 -7.90
CA VAL A 107 4.22 5.57 -8.26
C VAL A 107 3.05 4.91 -7.55
N PHE A 108 2.30 4.11 -8.31
CA PHE A 108 1.12 3.41 -7.84
C PHE A 108 1.41 1.91 -7.71
N VAL A 109 1.14 1.35 -6.54
CA VAL A 109 1.30 -0.08 -6.27
C VAL A 109 -0.02 -0.63 -5.74
N VAL A 110 -0.48 -1.72 -6.35
CA VAL A 110 -1.75 -2.35 -6.00
C VAL A 110 -1.51 -3.45 -4.98
N PHE A 111 -2.15 -3.34 -3.82
CA PHE A 111 -2.35 -4.43 -2.89
C PHE A 111 -3.74 -5.02 -3.11
N SER A 112 -3.79 -6.32 -3.40
CA SER A 112 -5.05 -7.07 -3.47
C SER A 112 -5.15 -8.03 -2.30
N ALA A 113 -6.18 -7.85 -1.46
CA ALA A 113 -6.38 -8.70 -0.29
C ALA A 113 -6.58 -10.17 -0.70
N LYS A 114 -7.28 -10.40 -1.82
CA LYS A 114 -7.43 -11.73 -2.43
C LYS A 114 -6.07 -12.34 -2.78
N LYS A 115 -5.24 -11.63 -3.56
CA LYS A 115 -3.91 -12.12 -3.97
C LYS A 115 -3.03 -12.44 -2.77
N SER A 116 -3.07 -11.60 -1.73
CA SER A 116 -2.29 -11.84 -0.50
C SER A 116 -2.76 -13.08 0.28
N SER A 117 -4.05 -13.39 0.23
CA SER A 117 -4.62 -14.56 0.89
C SER A 117 -4.31 -15.84 0.14
N ASP A 118 -4.49 -15.83 -1.19
CA ASP A 118 -4.21 -16.97 -2.06
C ASP A 118 -2.73 -17.40 -1.94
N PHE A 119 -1.81 -16.43 -1.78
CA PHE A 119 -0.37 -16.70 -1.64
C PHE A 119 -0.01 -17.55 -0.40
N LEU A 120 -0.79 -17.52 0.68
CA LEU A 120 -0.54 -18.35 1.86
C LEU A 120 -1.16 -19.75 1.78
N CYS A 121 -2.04 -19.98 0.80
CA CYS A 121 -2.68 -21.27 0.56
C CYS A 121 -1.94 -22.13 -0.48
N GLU A 122 -0.99 -21.55 -1.23
CA GLU A 122 -0.04 -22.23 -2.12
C GLU A 122 1.20 -22.74 -1.35
#